data_AF-A0A1G9I4G6-F1
#
_entry.id   AF-A0A1G9I4G6-F1
#
_cell.length_a   1.000
_cell.length_b   1.000
_cell.length_c   1.000
_cell.angle_alpha   90.00
_cell.angle_beta   90.00
_cell.angle_gamma   90.00
#
_symmetry.space_group_name_H-M   'P 1'
#
loop_
_entity.id
_entity.type
_entity.pdbx_description
1 polymer ?
#
loop_
_entity_poly.entity_id
_entity_poly.type
_entity_poly.pdbx_seq_one_letter_code
_entity_poly.pdbx_strand_id
1 'polypeptide(L)'
;MPTVQLGVIKHSESNSSNFGYLVSKEKVNELNLPLKLNVKNIKSKSCLHTIKIVSDELTLNQDAIFKDAIKYAHSKGLEICGDIIGKILVVDVYKPAKLQTYIELWIPIKLL
;
A
#
# COMPACT_ATOMS: atom_id res chain seq x y z
N MET A 1 7.68 -8.59 13.18
CA MET A 1 6.82 -7.51 12.66
C MET A 1 5.39 -7.76 13.12
N PRO A 2 4.56 -6.71 13.30
CA PRO A 2 3.20 -6.87 13.79
C PRO A 2 2.36 -7.72 12.83
N THR A 3 1.52 -8.59 13.38
CA THR A 3 0.68 -9.54 12.63
C THR A 3 -0.36 -8.85 11.75
N VAL A 4 -0.83 -7.70 12.19
CA VAL A 4 -1.71 -6.79 11.45
C VAL A 4 -0.94 -5.51 11.17
N GLN A 5 -0.96 -5.05 9.92
CA GLN A 5 -0.14 -3.93 9.48
C GLN A 5 -1.02 -2.84 8.88
N LEU A 6 -0.71 -1.57 9.14
CA LEU A 6 -1.39 -0.47 8.47
C LEU A 6 -0.92 -0.38 7.02
N GLY A 7 -1.87 -0.21 6.10
CA GLY A 7 -1.59 -0.03 4.69
C GLY A 7 -2.50 1.02 4.06
N VAL A 8 -2.15 1.39 2.84
CA VAL A 8 -2.92 2.24 1.95
C VAL A 8 -3.16 1.45 0.68
N ILE A 9 -4.39 1.46 0.17
CA ILE A 9 -4.74 0.81 -1.08
C ILE A 9 -5.17 1.88 -2.05
N LYS A 10 -4.58 1.91 -3.25
CA LYS A 10 -5.14 2.64 -4.39
C LYS A 10 -5.98 1.67 -5.22
N HIS A 11 -7.28 1.91 -5.22
CA HIS A 11 -8.25 1.07 -5.92
C HIS A 11 -8.24 1.37 -7.41
N SER A 12 -8.07 0.34 -8.24
CA SER A 12 -8.03 0.53 -9.70
C SER A 12 -9.39 0.93 -10.29
N GLU A 13 -10.48 0.51 -9.68
CA GLU A 13 -11.85 0.73 -10.18
C GLU A 13 -12.37 2.14 -9.87
N SER A 14 -12.22 2.58 -8.62
CA SER A 14 -12.70 3.90 -8.17
C SER A 14 -11.66 5.01 -8.34
N ASN A 15 -10.41 4.65 -8.63
CA ASN A 15 -9.24 5.54 -8.61
C ASN A 15 -9.03 6.28 -7.28
N SER A 16 -9.66 5.83 -6.19
CA SER A 16 -9.52 6.39 -4.85
C SER A 16 -8.47 5.64 -4.04
N SER A 17 -7.92 6.31 -3.01
CA SER A 17 -7.12 5.65 -1.99
C SER A 17 -7.78 5.70 -0.61
N ASN A 18 -7.56 4.66 0.18
CA ASN A 18 -7.94 4.63 1.59
C ASN A 18 -6.92 3.83 2.41
N PHE A 19 -6.88 4.13 3.70
CA PHE A 19 -6.20 3.28 4.67
C PHE A 19 -6.97 1.98 4.89
N GLY A 20 -6.23 0.96 5.30
CA GLY A 20 -6.77 -0.33 5.71
C GLY A 20 -5.76 -1.12 6.53
N TYR A 21 -6.19 -2.26 7.04
CA TYR A 21 -5.32 -3.19 7.73
C TYR A 21 -5.02 -4.38 6.82
N LEU A 22 -3.74 -4.73 6.74
CA LEU A 22 -3.23 -5.89 6.01
C LEU A 22 -2.92 -6.99 7.02
N VAL A 23 -3.37 -8.21 6.71
CA VAL A 23 -3.14 -9.40 7.52
C VAL A 23 -3.04 -10.61 6.60
N SER A 24 -2.19 -11.57 6.95
CA SER A 24 -2.11 -12.83 6.20
C SER A 24 -3.37 -13.67 6.44
N LYS A 25 -3.79 -14.42 5.43
CA LYS A 25 -5.04 -15.19 5.49
C LYS A 25 -5.01 -16.24 6.61
N GLU A 26 -3.85 -16.81 6.90
CA GLU A 26 -3.65 -17.80 7.95
C GLU A 26 -3.90 -17.19 9.34
N LYS A 27 -3.53 -15.92 9.53
CA LYS A 27 -3.65 -15.21 10.80
C LYS A 27 -5.05 -14.67 11.07
N VAL A 28 -5.89 -14.55 10.04
CA VAL A 28 -7.27 -14.07 10.19
C VAL A 28 -8.08 -14.91 11.19
N ASN A 29 -8.04 -16.24 11.04
CA ASN A 29 -8.78 -17.17 11.90
C ASN A 29 -8.17 -17.22 13.31
N GLU A 30 -6.84 -17.25 13.41
CA GLU A 30 -6.12 -17.25 14.70
C GLU A 30 -6.47 -16.02 15.56
N LEU A 31 -6.62 -14.86 14.91
CA LEU A 31 -6.89 -13.60 15.57
C LEU A 31 -8.39 -13.30 15.76
N ASN A 32 -9.29 -14.17 15.29
CA ASN A 32 -10.75 -13.95 15.30
C ASN A 32 -11.13 -12.55 14.79
N LEU A 33 -10.48 -12.09 13.71
CA LEU A 33 -10.70 -10.73 13.22
C LEU A 33 -12.15 -10.55 12.76
N PRO A 34 -12.78 -9.40 13.04
CA PRO A 34 -14.16 -9.13 12.64
C PRO A 34 -14.24 -8.92 11.12
N LEU A 35 -14.42 -10.01 10.37
CA LEU A 35 -14.51 -10.01 8.91
C LEU A 35 -15.84 -9.47 8.36
N LYS A 36 -16.75 -9.04 9.23
CA LYS A 36 -18.05 -8.46 8.84
C LYS A 36 -17.92 -7.05 8.25
N LEU A 37 -16.71 -6.48 8.23
CA LEU A 37 -16.37 -5.18 7.63
C LEU A 37 -16.02 -5.33 6.12
N ASN A 38 -15.62 -4.22 5.49
CA ASN A 38 -15.11 -4.19 4.10
C ASN A 38 -13.77 -4.95 3.97
N VAL A 39 -13.83 -6.26 3.77
CA VAL A 39 -12.64 -7.11 3.58
C VAL A 39 -12.38 -7.31 2.08
N LYS A 40 -11.15 -7.04 1.64
CA LYS A 40 -10.68 -7.33 0.28
C LYS A 40 -9.59 -8.39 0.31
N ASN A 41 -9.81 -9.50 -0.40
CA ASN A 41 -8.78 -10.51 -0.61
C ASN A 41 -7.84 -10.06 -1.72
N ILE A 42 -6.58 -9.81 -1.38
CA ILE A 42 -5.53 -9.45 -2.34
C ILE A 42 -4.95 -10.76 -2.89
N LYS A 43 -5.14 -11.01 -4.20
CA LYS A 43 -4.56 -12.19 -4.87
C LYS A 43 -3.08 -11.95 -5.16
N SER A 44 -2.27 -13.00 -5.08
CA SER A 44 -0.88 -12.97 -5.53
C SER A 44 -0.81 -12.65 -7.02
N LYS A 45 0.06 -11.71 -7.38
CA LYS A 45 0.32 -11.27 -8.75
C LYS A 45 1.80 -10.91 -8.91
N SER A 46 2.30 -10.89 -10.14
CA SER A 46 3.58 -10.25 -10.44
C SER A 46 3.48 -8.77 -10.11
N CYS A 47 4.45 -8.24 -9.37
CA CYS A 47 4.45 -6.86 -8.91
C CYS A 47 5.80 -6.21 -9.18
N LEU A 48 5.77 -4.93 -9.58
CA LEU A 48 6.89 -4.05 -9.32
C LEU A 48 6.89 -3.74 -7.82
N HIS A 49 7.99 -4.09 -7.17
CA HIS A 49 8.22 -3.87 -5.75
C HIS A 49 9.21 -2.72 -5.56
N THR A 50 8.88 -1.80 -4.67
CA THR A 50 9.79 -0.70 -4.29
C THR A 50 9.52 -0.21 -2.88
N ILE A 51 10.42 0.60 -2.33
CA ILE A 51 10.25 1.27 -1.04
C ILE A 51 10.39 2.77 -1.28
N LYS A 52 9.48 3.55 -0.68
CA LYS A 52 9.49 5.01 -0.74
C LYS A 52 9.54 5.59 0.67
N ILE A 53 10.22 6.72 0.80
CA ILE A 53 10.13 7.59 1.98
C ILE A 53 9.15 8.71 1.63
N VAL A 54 8.15 8.90 2.48
CA VAL A 54 7.12 9.93 2.32
C VAL A 54 7.15 10.82 3.55
N SER A 55 7.15 12.14 3.36
CA SER A 55 7.05 13.10 4.47
C SER A 55 5.58 13.21 4.94
N ASP A 56 5.19 14.36 5.48
CA ASP A 56 3.84 14.63 6.00
C ASP A 56 2.70 14.46 4.96
N GLU A 57 3.02 14.42 3.67
CA GLU A 57 2.08 14.32 2.55
C GLU A 57 1.10 13.15 2.68
N LEU A 58 1.50 12.03 3.29
CA LEU A 58 0.63 10.86 3.45
C LEU A 58 -0.65 11.18 4.26
N THR A 59 -0.54 12.06 5.26
CA THR A 59 -1.69 12.43 6.11
C THR A 59 -2.65 13.38 5.40
N LEU A 60 -2.15 14.13 4.42
CA LEU A 60 -2.92 15.12 3.65
C LEU A 60 -3.49 14.54 2.36
N ASN A 61 -2.74 13.66 1.69
CA ASN A 61 -3.09 13.08 0.40
C ASN A 61 -2.45 11.69 0.22
N GLN A 62 -3.25 10.65 0.43
CA GLN A 62 -2.83 9.27 0.27
C GLN A 62 -2.37 8.92 -1.15
N ASP A 63 -2.93 9.56 -2.18
CA ASP A 63 -2.57 9.30 -3.58
C ASP A 63 -1.14 9.74 -3.91
N ALA A 64 -0.58 10.70 -3.17
CA ALA A 64 0.75 11.24 -3.41
C ALA A 64 1.85 10.17 -3.32
N ILE A 65 1.64 9.12 -2.53
CA ILE A 65 2.63 8.08 -2.30
C ILE A 65 2.85 7.19 -3.54
N PHE A 66 1.84 7.08 -4.42
CA PHE A 66 1.89 6.18 -5.57
C PHE A 66 2.40 6.83 -6.86
N LYS A 67 2.32 8.16 -6.98
CA LYS A 67 2.54 8.90 -8.24
C LYS A 67 3.87 8.57 -8.92
N ASP A 68 4.99 8.65 -8.19
CA ASP A 68 6.32 8.44 -8.76
C ASP A 68 6.55 6.99 -9.17
N ALA A 69 6.03 6.05 -8.38
CA ALA A 69 6.18 4.64 -8.65
C ALA A 69 5.32 4.19 -9.85
N ILE A 70 4.11 4.74 -10.01
CA ILE A 70 3.28 4.59 -11.20
C ILE A 70 3.99 5.18 -12.43
N LYS A 71 4.51 6.41 -12.31
CA LYS A 71 5.27 7.06 -13.39
C LYS A 71 6.48 6.24 -13.80
N TYR A 72 7.20 5.67 -12.84
CA TYR A 72 8.32 4.77 -13.10
C TYR A 72 7.87 3.51 -13.85
N ALA A 73 6.80 2.83 -13.40
CA ALA A 73 6.29 1.64 -14.07
C ALA A 73 5.93 1.92 -15.54
N HIS A 74 5.23 3.02 -15.81
CA HIS A 74 4.91 3.45 -17.18
C HIS A 74 6.17 3.78 -18.00
N SER A 75 7.18 4.42 -17.40
CA SER A 75 8.46 4.70 -18.08
C SER A 75 9.22 3.44 -18.52
N LYS A 76 8.90 2.29 -17.91
CA LYS A 76 9.46 0.97 -18.24
C LYS A 76 8.56 0.16 -19.18
N GLY A 77 7.48 0.76 -19.70
CA GLY A 77 6.52 0.05 -20.55
C GLY A 77 5.70 -1.01 -19.82
N LEU A 78 5.64 -0.97 -18.48
CA LEU A 78 4.87 -1.92 -17.68
C LEU A 78 3.39 -1.54 -17.65
N GLU A 79 2.53 -2.52 -17.90
CA GLU A 79 1.08 -2.38 -17.74
C GLU A 79 0.69 -2.68 -16.29
N ILE A 80 0.12 -1.70 -15.58
CA ILE A 80 -0.36 -1.85 -14.20
C ILE A 80 -1.74 -2.53 -14.23
N CYS A 81 -1.92 -3.62 -13.48
CA CYS A 81 -3.13 -4.45 -13.54
C CYS A 81 -3.76 -4.75 -12.16
N GLY A 82 -4.39 -3.73 -11.58
CA GLY A 82 -5.23 -3.84 -10.38
C GLY A 82 -4.82 -2.88 -9.27
N ASP A 83 -5.31 -3.15 -8.07
CA ASP A 83 -5.05 -2.33 -6.89
C ASP A 83 -3.56 -2.28 -6.52
N ILE A 84 -3.06 -1.07 -6.25
CA ILE A 84 -1.71 -0.85 -5.76
C ILE A 84 -1.76 -0.83 -4.23
N ILE A 85 -0.84 -1.55 -3.59
CA ILE A 85 -0.79 -1.68 -2.14
C ILE A 85 0.44 -0.96 -1.62
N GLY A 86 0.25 -0.08 -0.64
CA GLY A 86 1.30 0.49 0.17
C GLY A 86 1.24 -0.06 1.58
N LYS A 87 2.29 -0.74 2.04
CA LYS A 87 2.42 -1.25 3.40
C LYS A 87 3.34 -0.35 4.20
N ILE A 88 2.83 0.23 5.27
CA ILE A 88 3.62 1.12 6.13
C ILE A 88 4.57 0.25 6.96
N LEU A 89 5.86 0.54 6.84
CA LEU A 89 6.92 -0.17 7.56
C LEU A 89 7.22 0.50 8.89
N VAL A 90 7.45 1.82 8.84
CA VAL A 90 7.86 2.66 9.97
C VAL A 90 7.35 4.07 9.74
N VAL A 91 6.96 4.75 10.83
CA VAL A 91 6.71 6.19 10.86
C VAL A 91 7.63 6.80 11.91
N ASP A 92 8.62 7.55 11.44
CA ASP A 92 9.51 8.33 12.31
C ASP A 92 8.92 9.72 12.53
N VAL A 93 9.11 10.24 13.75
CA VAL A 93 8.69 11.59 14.13
C VAL A 93 9.92 12.40 14.50
N TYR A 94 10.22 13.41 13.70
CA TYR A 94 11.29 14.36 13.95
C TYR A 94 10.74 15.63 14.59
N LYS A 95 11.50 16.28 15.47
CA LYS A 95 11.12 17.61 15.97
C LYS A 95 11.04 18.61 14.79
N PRO A 96 10.03 19.50 14.71
CA PRO A 96 8.94 19.75 15.66
C PRO A 96 7.62 19.04 15.27
N ALA A 97 7.62 17.71 15.19
CA ALA A 97 6.52 16.83 14.73
C ALA A 97 6.39 16.66 13.19
N LYS A 98 7.53 16.60 12.50
CA LYS A 98 7.60 16.20 11.09
C LYS A 98 7.58 14.68 10.98
N LEU A 99 6.67 14.13 10.18
CA LEU A 99 6.56 12.71 9.93
C LEU A 99 7.43 12.29 8.75
N GLN A 100 8.08 11.14 8.91
CA GLN A 100 8.75 10.44 7.83
C GLN A 100 8.30 8.98 7.82
N THR A 101 7.48 8.66 6.84
CA THR A 101 6.91 7.33 6.65
C THR A 101 7.71 6.54 5.64
N TYR A 102 8.17 5.37 6.04
CA TYR A 102 8.76 4.39 5.14
C TYR A 102 7.67 3.43 4.70
N ILE A 103 7.43 3.36 3.40
CA ILE A 103 6.35 2.57 2.82
C ILE A 103 6.89 1.62 1.75
N GLU A 104 6.51 0.36 1.86
CA GLU A 104 6.71 -0.67 0.84
C GLU A 104 5.55 -0.59 -0.15
N LEU A 105 5.83 -0.50 -1.45
CA LEU A 105 4.82 -0.42 -2.51
C LEU A 105 4.84 -1.69 -3.37
N TRP A 106 3.65 -2.25 -3.61
CA TRP A 106 3.41 -3.37 -4.51
C TRP A 106 2.49 -2.90 -5.64
N ILE A 107 3.06 -2.73 -6.82
CA ILE A 107 2.33 -2.32 -8.02
C ILE A 107 2.11 -3.56 -8.88
N PRO A 108 0.87 -4.09 -8.98
CA PRO A 108 0.62 -5.27 -9.80
C PRO A 108 0.86 -4.93 -11.27
N ILE A 109 1.66 -5.75 -11.95
CA ILE A 109 2.01 -5.57 -13.36
C ILE A 109 1.66 -6.82 -14.16
N LYS A 110 1.32 -6.62 -15.43
CA LYS A 110 1.21 -7.72 -16.40
C LYS A 110 2.58 -7.99 -17.00
N LEU A 111 3.03 -9.23 -16.93
CA LEU A 111 4.19 -9.67 -17.70
C LEU A 111 3.70 -9.96 -19.13
N LEU A 112 4.35 -9.34 -20.11
CA LEU A 112 4.11 -9.56 -21.53
C LEU A 112 4.74 -10.86 -22.00
#